data_AF-A0A6L4ABA5-F1
#
_entry.id   AF-A0A6L4ABA5-F1
#
_cell.length_a   1.000
_cell.length_b   1.000
_cell.length_c   1.000
_cell.angle_alpha   90.00
_cell.angle_beta   90.00
_cell.angle_gamma   90.00
#
_symmetry.space_group_name_H-M   'P 1'
#
loop_
_entity.id
_entity.type
_entity.pdbx_description
1 polymer ?
#
loop_
_entity_poly.entity_id
_entity_poly.type
_entity_poly.pdbx_seq_one_letter_code
_entity_poly.pdbx_strand_id
1 'polypeptide(L)'
;MDDFQTQVIQHLQLHQETNKGISIPNWALDLVDNDFHTAIFLKQVVFWSTKTSHPDGFYKSYKDWAEESRLSRYHVQQAVKVVHELAGCPIIAITKKKVNGAPTLFYKLDWEAFYQWICKSLTNGNETVLQMEMQNNSQMDLQEPYKSLRADRDLHTDIPQTE
;
A
#
# COMPACT_ATOMS: atom_id res chain seq x y z
N MET A 1 -34.33 9.27 -21.17
CA MET A 1 -32.92 9.57 -21.49
C MET A 1 -32.89 9.98 -22.94
N ASP A 2 -32.23 11.09 -23.29
CA ASP A 2 -32.01 11.47 -24.69
C ASP A 2 -31.13 10.40 -25.38
N ASP A 3 -31.34 10.20 -26.67
CA ASP A 3 -30.61 9.24 -27.52
C ASP A 3 -29.09 9.43 -27.40
N PHE A 4 -28.62 10.67 -27.30
CA PHE A 4 -27.21 10.98 -27.09
C PHE A 4 -26.67 10.46 -25.75
N GLN A 5 -27.43 10.64 -24.67
CA GLN A 5 -27.05 10.13 -23.34
C GLN A 5 -26.97 8.60 -23.34
N THR A 6 -27.88 7.94 -24.06
CA THR A 6 -27.92 6.49 -24.18
C THR A 6 -26.71 5.97 -24.96
N GLN A 7 -26.34 6.63 -26.06
CA GLN A 7 -25.16 6.29 -26.85
C GLN A 7 -23.85 6.51 -26.07
N VAL A 8 -23.74 7.58 -25.30
CA VAL A 8 -22.57 7.83 -24.42
C VAL A 8 -22.44 6.73 -23.37
N ILE A 9 -23.53 6.34 -22.71
CA ILE A 9 -23.52 5.29 -21.70
C ILE A 9 -23.15 3.93 -22.31
N GLN A 10 -23.71 3.59 -23.47
CA GLN A 10 -23.34 2.36 -24.19
C GLN A 10 -21.86 2.34 -24.59
N HIS A 11 -21.32 3.47 -25.05
CA HIS A 11 -19.90 3.58 -25.39
C HIS A 11 -19.01 3.39 -24.15
N LEU A 12 -19.36 4.01 -23.02
CA LEU A 12 -18.64 3.83 -21.75
C LEU A 12 -18.72 2.39 -21.24
N GLN A 13 -19.89 1.74 -21.35
CA GLN A 13 -20.07 0.33 -20.96
C GLN A 13 -19.26 -0.63 -21.83
N LEU A 14 -19.21 -0.42 -23.15
CA LEU A 14 -18.35 -1.19 -24.07
C LEU A 14 -16.85 -1.05 -23.70
N HIS A 15 -16.43 0.15 -23.29
CA HIS A 15 -15.07 0.38 -22.79
C HIS A 15 -14.81 -0.29 -21.44
N GLN A 16 -15.82 -0.48 -20.58
CA GLN A 16 -15.68 -1.25 -19.33
C GLN A 16 -15.53 -2.75 -19.60
N GLU A 17 -16.27 -3.29 -20.55
CA GLU A 17 -16.22 -4.72 -20.93
C GLU A 17 -14.91 -5.11 -21.65
N THR A 18 -14.30 -4.15 -22.35
CA THR A 18 -12.98 -4.31 -23.00
C THR A 18 -11.81 -3.80 -22.14
N ASN A 19 -12.09 -3.20 -20.98
CA ASN A 19 -11.10 -2.39 -20.26
C ASN A 19 -9.97 -3.25 -19.71
N LYS A 20 -8.76 -3.04 -20.21
CA LYS A 20 -7.53 -3.36 -19.49
C LYS A 20 -7.36 -2.34 -18.36
N GLY A 21 -8.18 -2.45 -17.32
CA GLY A 21 -8.07 -1.62 -16.13
C GLY A 21 -6.72 -1.84 -15.42
N ILE A 22 -6.14 -0.76 -14.88
CA ILE A 22 -4.95 -0.88 -14.03
C ILE A 22 -5.42 -1.24 -12.62
N SER A 23 -5.51 -2.53 -12.33
CA SER A 23 -5.70 -3.00 -10.94
C SER A 23 -4.43 -2.73 -10.14
N ILE A 24 -4.54 -2.07 -8.99
CA ILE A 24 -3.40 -1.81 -8.09
C ILE A 24 -3.58 -2.73 -6.89
N PRO A 25 -2.64 -3.64 -6.61
CA PRO A 25 -2.76 -4.51 -5.46
C PRO A 25 -2.45 -3.73 -4.16
N ASN A 26 -3.16 -4.05 -3.08
CA ASN A 26 -3.02 -3.36 -1.79
C ASN A 26 -1.58 -3.37 -1.28
N TRP A 27 -0.86 -4.50 -1.43
CA TRP A 27 0.56 -4.58 -1.01
C TRP A 27 1.43 -3.46 -1.60
N ALA A 28 1.13 -3.01 -2.82
CA ALA A 28 1.90 -1.94 -3.46
C ALA A 28 1.56 -0.57 -2.88
N LEU A 29 0.31 -0.36 -2.46
CA LEU A 29 -0.14 0.86 -1.77
C LEU A 29 0.40 0.91 -0.34
N ASP A 30 0.38 -0.22 0.36
CA ASP A 30 0.85 -0.35 1.74
C ASP A 30 2.35 -0.02 1.86
N LEU A 31 3.15 -0.39 0.86
CA LEU A 31 4.58 -0.10 0.83
C LEU A 31 4.93 1.37 0.54
N VAL A 32 3.99 2.15 0.00
CA VAL A 32 4.27 3.50 -0.54
C VAL A 32 3.31 4.56 0.00
N ASP A 33 2.82 4.34 1.22
CA ASP A 33 1.94 5.28 1.94
C ASP A 33 0.73 5.74 1.11
N ASN A 34 0.11 4.81 0.36
CA ASN A 34 -1.02 5.07 -0.53
C ASN A 34 -0.76 6.05 -1.68
N ASP A 35 0.49 6.30 -2.07
CA ASP A 35 0.81 7.00 -3.32
C ASP A 35 0.47 6.11 -4.52
N PHE A 36 -0.68 6.39 -5.14
CA PHE A 36 -1.17 5.64 -6.30
C PHE A 36 -0.21 5.62 -7.49
N HIS A 37 0.48 6.74 -7.80
CA HIS A 37 1.41 6.75 -8.93
C HIS A 37 2.63 5.87 -8.64
N THR A 38 3.14 5.95 -7.42
CA THR A 38 4.27 5.13 -6.98
C THR A 38 3.87 3.66 -6.87
N ALA A 39 2.66 3.34 -6.40
CA ALA A 39 2.14 1.98 -6.32
C ALA A 39 1.94 1.35 -7.72
N ILE A 40 1.39 2.11 -8.69
CA ILE A 40 1.29 1.67 -10.09
C ILE A 40 2.69 1.38 -10.64
N PHE A 41 3.65 2.29 -10.42
CA PHE A 41 5.02 2.11 -10.86
C PHE A 41 5.66 0.85 -10.25
N LEU A 42 5.56 0.68 -8.93
CA LEU A 42 6.14 -0.45 -8.21
C LEU A 42 5.54 -1.79 -8.67
N LYS A 43 4.21 -1.86 -8.78
CA LYS A 43 3.51 -3.04 -9.34
C LYS A 43 4.07 -3.40 -10.71
N GLN A 44 4.25 -2.41 -11.59
CA GLN A 44 4.76 -2.63 -12.93
C GLN A 44 6.22 -3.08 -12.95
N VAL A 45 7.06 -2.48 -12.10
CA VAL A 45 8.47 -2.91 -11.95
C VAL A 45 8.55 -4.37 -11.52
N VAL A 46 7.77 -4.78 -10.52
CA VAL A 46 7.71 -6.18 -10.08
C VAL A 46 7.24 -7.08 -11.22
N PHE A 47 6.12 -6.74 -11.86
CA PHE A 47 5.57 -7.52 -12.97
C PHE A 47 6.60 -7.73 -14.09
N TRP A 48 7.17 -6.65 -14.63
CA TRP A 48 8.12 -6.75 -15.74
C TRP A 48 9.45 -7.40 -15.35
N SER A 49 9.88 -7.27 -14.09
CA SER A 49 11.06 -7.96 -13.57
C SER A 49 10.88 -9.48 -13.52
N THR A 50 9.65 -9.99 -13.36
CA THR A 50 9.37 -11.44 -13.45
C THR A 50 9.25 -11.95 -14.88
N LYS A 51 9.03 -11.06 -15.86
CA LYS A 51 8.79 -11.42 -17.27
C LYS A 51 10.02 -11.32 -18.15
N THR A 52 11.01 -10.53 -17.74
CA THR A 52 12.26 -10.38 -18.48
C THR A 52 13.26 -11.49 -18.12
N SER A 53 13.96 -12.01 -19.11
CA SER A 53 15.15 -12.85 -18.94
C SER A 53 16.45 -12.08 -19.21
N HIS A 54 16.34 -10.78 -19.54
CA HIS A 54 17.48 -9.97 -19.95
C HIS A 54 18.34 -9.60 -18.71
N PRO A 55 19.68 -9.75 -18.76
CA PRO A 55 20.56 -9.59 -17.59
C PRO A 55 20.54 -8.19 -16.98
N ASP A 56 20.23 -7.17 -17.79
CA ASP A 56 20.12 -5.77 -17.37
C ASP A 56 18.73 -5.37 -16.87
N GLY A 57 17.79 -6.32 -16.77
CA GLY A 57 16.39 -6.05 -16.45
C GLY A 57 15.55 -5.72 -17.68
N PHE A 58 14.35 -5.19 -17.46
CA PHE A 58 13.42 -4.85 -18.54
C PHE A 58 13.69 -3.44 -19.04
N TYR A 59 13.36 -3.16 -20.30
CA TYR A 59 13.53 -1.83 -20.87
C TYR A 59 12.18 -1.19 -21.16
N LYS A 60 12.06 0.12 -20.90
CA LYS A 60 10.82 0.85 -21.12
C LYS A 60 11.07 2.34 -21.36
N SER A 61 10.46 2.91 -22.39
CA SER A 61 10.49 4.35 -22.63
C SER A 61 9.44 5.07 -21.77
N TYR A 62 9.57 6.39 -21.62
CA TYR A 62 8.53 7.18 -20.94
C TYR A 62 7.20 7.17 -21.71
N LYS A 63 7.23 6.95 -23.02
CA LYS A 63 6.02 6.79 -23.83
C LYS A 63 5.31 5.49 -23.46
N ASP A 64 6.03 4.38 -23.36
CA ASP A 64 5.48 3.08 -22.96
C ASP A 64 4.94 3.11 -21.51
N TRP A 65 5.58 3.88 -20.62
CA TRP A 65 5.05 4.15 -19.27
C TRP A 65 3.72 4.91 -19.31
N ALA A 66 3.61 5.96 -20.14
CA ALA A 66 2.41 6.75 -20.27
C ALA A 66 1.26 5.98 -20.94
N GLU A 67 1.55 5.14 -21.92
CA GLU A 67 0.55 4.34 -22.64
C GLU A 67 -0.01 3.21 -21.77
N GLU A 68 0.86 2.45 -21.08
CA GLU A 68 0.44 1.28 -20.32
C GLU A 68 -0.06 1.62 -18.91
N SER A 69 0.53 2.64 -18.28
CA SER A 69 0.34 2.90 -16.85
C SER A 69 -0.08 4.33 -16.54
N ARG A 70 -0.28 5.17 -17.57
CA ARG A 70 -0.63 6.60 -17.43
C ARG A 70 0.37 7.40 -16.60
N LEU A 71 1.60 6.91 -16.49
CA LEU A 71 2.67 7.57 -15.76
C LEU A 71 3.46 8.50 -16.68
N SER A 72 3.51 9.78 -16.33
CA SER A 72 4.40 10.75 -16.99
C SER A 72 5.86 10.47 -16.63
N ARG A 73 6.80 11.09 -17.36
CA ARG A 73 8.21 11.08 -16.98
C ARG A 73 8.44 11.55 -15.55
N TYR A 74 7.72 12.59 -15.13
CA TYR A 74 7.79 13.11 -13.77
C TYR A 74 7.33 12.07 -12.75
N HIS A 75 6.18 11.42 -12.98
CA HIS A 75 5.68 10.37 -12.09
C HIS A 75 6.67 9.21 -11.96
N VAL A 76 7.25 8.74 -13.07
CA VAL A 76 8.27 7.67 -13.03
C VAL A 76 9.49 8.09 -12.22
N GLN A 77 10.02 9.29 -12.47
CA GLN A 77 11.21 9.78 -11.75
C GLN A 77 10.93 10.00 -10.27
N GLN A 78 9.75 10.50 -9.91
CA GLN A 78 9.35 10.70 -8.53
C GLN A 78 9.13 9.36 -7.82
N ALA A 79 8.43 8.41 -8.45
CA ALA A 79 8.20 7.09 -7.89
C ALA A 79 9.50 6.34 -7.58
N VAL A 80 10.50 6.43 -8.45
CA VAL A 80 11.83 5.84 -8.18
C VAL A 80 12.46 6.44 -6.92
N LYS A 81 12.38 7.76 -6.75
CA LYS A 81 12.94 8.41 -5.54
C LYS A 81 12.22 7.94 -4.28
N VAL A 82 10.88 7.97 -4.30
CA VAL A 82 10.04 7.55 -3.16
C VAL A 82 10.32 6.10 -2.80
N VAL A 83 10.38 5.20 -3.78
CA VAL A 83 10.70 3.79 -3.55
C VAL A 83 12.07 3.63 -2.87
N HIS A 84 13.10 4.33 -3.34
CA HIS A 84 14.44 4.25 -2.75
C HIS A 84 14.50 4.82 -1.33
N GLU A 85 13.74 5.89 -1.09
CA GLU A 85 13.64 6.54 0.22
C GLU A 85 12.95 5.62 1.24
N LEU A 86 11.78 5.07 0.89
CA LEU A 86 11.02 4.17 1.77
C LEU A 86 11.72 2.82 1.98
N ALA A 87 12.40 2.30 0.97
CA ALA A 87 13.25 1.12 1.10
C ALA A 87 14.52 1.39 1.92
N GLY A 88 14.95 2.65 2.02
CA GLY A 88 16.19 3.06 2.66
C GLY A 88 17.46 2.72 1.85
N CYS A 89 17.31 2.25 0.61
CA CYS A 89 18.41 1.89 -0.28
C CYS A 89 17.97 1.90 -1.76
N PRO A 90 18.90 1.99 -2.72
CA PRO A 90 18.57 2.02 -4.14
C PRO A 90 18.20 0.63 -4.68
N ILE A 91 16.93 0.25 -4.58
CA ILE A 91 16.45 -1.08 -4.97
C ILE A 91 16.13 -1.25 -6.47
N ILE A 92 16.05 -0.15 -7.24
CA ILE A 92 15.87 -0.18 -8.70
C ILE A 92 17.06 0.53 -9.35
N ALA A 93 17.86 -0.24 -10.07
CA ALA A 93 18.92 0.30 -10.91
C ALA A 93 18.34 0.74 -12.27
N ILE A 94 18.64 1.97 -12.68
CA ILE A 94 18.21 2.52 -13.96
C ILE A 94 19.45 2.81 -14.79
N THR A 95 19.59 2.14 -15.93
CA THR A 95 20.72 2.33 -16.83
C THR A 95 20.26 2.76 -18.22
N LYS A 96 21.00 3.68 -18.84
CA LYS A 96 20.74 4.10 -20.22
C LYS A 96 21.67 3.31 -21.14
N LYS A 97 21.10 2.49 -22.02
CA LYS A 97 21.85 1.71 -23.02
C LYS A 97 21.29 1.95 -24.42
N LYS A 98 22.01 1.54 -25.46
CA LYS A 98 21.48 1.58 -26.83
C LYS A 98 20.89 0.23 -27.18
N VAL A 99 19.64 0.21 -27.64
CA VAL A 99 19.01 -0.96 -28.28
C VAL A 99 18.77 -0.57 -29.73
N ASN A 100 19.35 -1.31 -30.67
CA ASN A 100 19.27 -1.00 -32.12
C ASN A 100 19.63 0.46 -32.47
N GLY A 101 20.62 1.05 -31.78
CA GLY A 101 21.07 2.42 -31.99
C GLY A 101 20.29 3.51 -31.25
N ALA A 102 19.09 3.21 -30.74
CA ALA A 102 18.26 4.15 -29.98
C ALA A 102 18.58 4.09 -28.46
N PRO A 103 18.66 5.24 -27.76
CA PRO A 103 18.86 5.26 -26.32
C PRO A 103 17.61 4.77 -25.57
N THR A 104 17.75 3.71 -24.80
CA THR A 104 16.68 3.04 -24.05
C THR A 104 17.05 2.94 -22.57
N LEU A 105 16.07 3.12 -21.69
CA LEU A 105 16.22 2.94 -20.26
C LEU A 105 15.92 1.49 -19.88
N PHE A 106 16.84 0.88 -19.15
CA PHE A 106 16.70 -0.42 -18.50
C PHE A 106 16.46 -0.22 -17.01
N TYR A 107 15.53 -1.00 -16.46
CA TYR A 107 15.14 -1.02 -15.06
C TYR A 107 15.42 -2.42 -14.53
N LYS A 108 16.22 -2.51 -13.48
CA LYS A 108 16.56 -3.76 -12.82
C LYS A 108 16.21 -3.67 -11.34
N LEU A 109 15.28 -4.52 -10.91
CA LEU A 109 14.92 -4.69 -9.51
C LEU A 109 15.97 -5.57 -8.82
N ASP A 110 16.46 -5.11 -7.67
CA ASP A 110 17.19 -5.95 -6.73
C ASP A 110 16.20 -6.73 -5.89
N TRP A 111 16.05 -8.02 -6.19
CA TRP A 111 15.08 -8.90 -5.52
C TRP A 111 15.41 -9.14 -4.05
N GLU A 112 16.69 -9.19 -3.69
CA GLU A 112 17.09 -9.40 -2.30
C GLU A 112 16.73 -8.16 -1.49
N ALA A 113 17.12 -6.97 -1.96
CA ALA A 113 16.78 -5.73 -1.28
C ALA A 113 15.25 -5.50 -1.22
N PHE A 114 14.53 -5.85 -2.29
CA PHE A 114 13.07 -5.79 -2.32
C PHE A 114 12.42 -6.73 -1.30
N TYR A 115 12.90 -7.97 -1.19
CA TYR A 115 12.42 -8.94 -0.21
C TYR A 115 12.62 -8.43 1.23
N GLN A 116 13.82 -7.93 1.55
CA GLN A 116 14.12 -7.36 2.86
C GLN A 116 13.21 -6.17 3.18
N TRP A 117 12.94 -5.30 2.20
CA TRP A 117 12.03 -4.17 2.40
C TRP A 117 10.60 -4.61 2.69
N ILE A 118 10.06 -5.61 1.98
CA ILE A 118 8.74 -6.17 2.27
C ILE A 118 8.68 -6.75 3.69
N CYS A 119 9.65 -7.60 4.05
CA CYS A 119 9.68 -8.22 5.38
C CYS A 119 9.71 -7.18 6.50
N LYS A 120 10.52 -6.13 6.34
CA LYS A 120 10.57 -5.01 7.29
C LYS A 120 9.23 -4.28 7.39
N SER A 121 8.61 -3.98 6.25
CA SER A 121 7.35 -3.23 6.21
C SER A 121 6.19 -4.01 6.86
N LEU A 122 6.14 -5.33 6.65
CA LEU A 122 5.14 -6.20 7.27
C LEU A 122 5.35 -6.35 8.79
N THR A 123 6.60 -6.39 9.25
CA THR A 123 6.91 -6.52 10.68
C THR A 123 6.55 -5.24 11.43
N ASN A 124 6.88 -4.08 10.85
CA ASN A 124 6.55 -2.77 11.42
C ASN A 124 5.04 -2.50 11.46
N GLY A 125 4.27 -3.05 10.51
CA GLY A 125 2.80 -2.97 10.54
C GLY A 125 2.21 -3.61 11.79
N ASN A 126 2.72 -4.77 12.20
CA ASN A 126 2.25 -5.46 13.41
C ASN A 126 2.60 -4.68 14.69
N GLU A 127 3.81 -4.12 14.77
CA GLU A 127 4.23 -3.31 15.93
C GLU A 127 3.40 -2.03 16.06
N THR A 128 3.04 -1.40 14.93
CA THR A 128 2.22 -0.18 14.92
C THR A 128 0.81 -0.45 15.42
N VAL A 129 0.18 -1.56 15.00
CA VAL A 129 -1.14 -1.98 15.51
C VAL A 129 -1.08 -2.25 17.01
N LEU A 130 -0.07 -2.96 17.50
CA LEU A 130 0.11 -3.21 18.93
C LEU A 130 0.30 -1.93 19.73
N GLN A 131 1.08 -0.96 19.22
CA GLN A 131 1.27 0.34 19.87
C GLN A 131 -0.03 1.15 19.92
N MET A 132 -0.82 1.14 18.84
CA MET A 132 -2.14 1.78 18.80
C MET A 132 -3.13 1.13 19.78
N GLU A 133 -3.15 -0.20 19.88
CA GLU A 133 -3.96 -0.95 20.86
C GLU A 133 -3.51 -0.67 22.30
N MET A 134 -2.20 -0.58 22.55
CA MET A 134 -1.64 -0.25 23.87
C MET A 134 -1.95 1.19 24.27
N GLN A 135 -1.91 2.15 23.34
CA GLN A 135 -2.30 3.55 23.59
C GLN A 135 -3.80 3.69 23.87
N ASN A 136 -4.65 2.99 23.10
CA ASN A 136 -6.10 2.98 23.34
C ASN A 136 -6.46 2.36 24.70
N ASN A 137 -5.82 1.26 25.10
CA ASN A 137 -6.03 0.66 26.42
C ASN A 137 -5.49 1.54 27.55
N SER A 138 -4.38 2.26 27.35
CA SER A 138 -3.83 3.19 28.35
C SER A 138 -4.70 4.44 28.52
N GLN A 139 -5.40 4.87 27.47
CA GLN A 139 -6.32 5.99 27.52
C GLN A 139 -7.67 5.63 28.18
N MET A 140 -8.03 4.34 28.17
CA MET A 140 -9.19 3.79 28.88
C MET A 140 -8.94 3.61 30.39
N ASP A 141 -7.68 3.56 30.82
CA ASP A 141 -7.28 3.34 32.23
C ASP A 141 -7.18 4.64 33.07
N LEU A 142 -7.33 5.81 32.43
CA LEU A 142 -7.29 7.14 33.08
C LEU A 142 -8.67 7.81 33.23
N GLN A 143 -9.76 7.12 32.89
CA GLN A 143 -11.14 7.54 33.17
C GLN A 143 -11.80 6.63 34.23
N GLU A 144 -11.24 6.70 35.43
CA GLU A 144 -11.75 6.36 36.79
C GLU A 144 -12.73 5.19 37.10
N PRO A 145 -12.65 4.66 38.34
CA PRO A 145 -13.14 3.35 38.73
C PRO A 145 -14.55 3.38 39.34
N TYR A 146 -15.46 2.50 38.91
CA TYR A 146 -16.77 2.35 39.58
C TYR A 146 -17.20 0.89 39.83
N LYS A 147 -17.05 0.54 41.12
CA LYS A 147 -17.82 -0.39 41.97
C LYS A 147 -17.72 -1.90 41.71
N SER A 148 -16.66 -2.47 42.28
CA SER A 148 -16.76 -3.79 42.93
C SER A 148 -17.33 -3.60 44.35
N LEU A 149 -18.53 -4.12 44.61
CA LEU A 149 -18.99 -4.46 45.95
C LEU A 149 -19.84 -5.73 45.85
N ARG A 150 -19.19 -6.81 46.25
CA ARG A 150 -19.69 -8.11 46.66
C ARG A 150 -21.12 -8.01 47.21
N ALA A 151 -22.07 -8.65 46.55
CA ALA A 151 -23.33 -9.04 47.16
C ALA A 151 -23.04 -10.16 48.17
N ASP A 152 -22.64 -9.78 49.38
CA ASP A 152 -22.60 -10.68 50.54
C ASP A 152 -22.66 -9.87 51.84
N ARG A 153 -23.79 -10.05 52.54
CA ARG A 153 -24.14 -9.74 53.94
C ARG A 153 -25.19 -8.66 54.15
N ASP A 154 -26.45 -9.09 54.13
CA ASP A 154 -27.48 -8.57 55.02
C ASP A 154 -27.81 -9.64 56.08
N LEU A 155 -27.00 -9.66 57.13
CA LEU A 155 -27.32 -10.13 58.48
C LEU A 155 -26.51 -9.18 59.35
N HIS A 156 -27.06 -8.32 60.20
CA HIS A 156 -28.10 -8.47 61.21
C HIS A 156 -28.31 -7.06 61.78
N THR A 157 -29.50 -6.71 62.28
CA THR A 157 -29.69 -6.12 63.62
C THR A 157 -31.14 -5.69 63.77
N ASP A 158 -31.87 -6.33 64.69
CA ASP A 158 -32.84 -5.64 65.56
C ASP A 158 -33.27 -6.56 66.70
N ILE A 159 -32.46 -6.61 67.76
CA ILE A 159 -32.82 -6.78 69.19
C ILE A 159 -31.66 -6.11 69.96
N PRO A 160 -31.81 -5.24 71.00
CA PRO A 160 -32.61 -5.46 72.23
C PRO A 160 -33.25 -4.17 72.83
N GLN A 161 -33.99 -4.07 73.93
CA GLN A 161 -33.99 -4.67 75.30
C GLN A 161 -35.41 -4.58 75.92
N THR A 162 -35.96 -5.61 76.57
CA THR A 162 -35.87 -6.00 78.00
C THR A 162 -36.64 -5.09 78.98
N GLU A 163 -37.78 -5.56 79.49
CA GLU A 163 -38.15 -5.67 80.93
C GLU A 163 -39.38 -6.57 81.09
#